data_AF-A0A8J3FFB7-F1
#
_entry.id   AF-A0A8J3FFB7-F1
#
_cell.length_a   1.000
_cell.length_b   1.000
_cell.length_c   1.000
_cell.angle_alpha   90.00
_cell.angle_beta   90.00
_cell.angle_gamma   90.00
#
_symmetry.space_group_name_H-M   'P 1'
#
loop_
_entity.id
_entity.type
_entity.pdbx_description
1 polymer ?
#
loop_
_entity_poly.entity_id
_entity_poly.type
_entity_poly.pdbx_seq_one_letter_code
_entity_poly.pdbx_strand_id
1 'polypeptide(L)'
;MFQTREAAERMRQTLAARGVPAVLVEGTPLRLLVGVAPDRDSARNLATALRAQNVETYVPRDGLVWPGVKAEGDAGWTRFLETGDRLFDRLARVPPSALEGGQDVLPPKQEIEALHRSLLEAGQPLAVGDGPREKRARAMMNALTQAVTAVRQYAANPHPGYVWVAEQGLLQYAVLRAASSP
;
A
#
# COMPACT_ATOMS: atom_id res chain seq x y z
N MET A 1 9.11 1.75 -16.19
CA MET A 1 8.35 0.66 -16.85
C MET A 1 9.35 -0.28 -17.50
N PHE A 2 9.02 -1.54 -17.67
CA PHE A 2 9.95 -2.58 -18.12
C PHE A 2 9.33 -3.44 -19.21
N GLN A 3 10.16 -3.85 -20.17
CA GLN A 3 9.77 -4.77 -21.24
C GLN A 3 9.97 -6.24 -20.85
N THR A 4 10.81 -6.50 -19.85
CA THR A 4 11.09 -7.86 -19.35
C THR A 4 10.95 -7.94 -17.84
N ARG A 5 10.55 -9.12 -17.36
CA ARG A 5 10.39 -9.38 -15.93
C ARG A 5 11.73 -9.33 -15.21
N GLU A 6 12.78 -9.83 -15.84
CA GLU A 6 14.14 -9.83 -15.27
C GLU A 6 14.68 -8.41 -15.05
N ALA A 7 14.37 -7.48 -15.95
CA ALA A 7 14.76 -6.07 -15.76
C ALA A 7 13.96 -5.42 -14.63
N ALA A 8 12.65 -5.69 -14.56
CA ALA A 8 11.80 -5.17 -13.49
C ALA A 8 12.23 -5.72 -12.13
N GLU A 9 12.53 -7.01 -12.04
CA GLU A 9 12.91 -7.67 -10.80
C GLU A 9 14.29 -7.21 -10.29
N ARG A 10 15.27 -7.03 -11.18
CA ARG A 10 16.56 -6.43 -10.82
C ARG A 10 16.42 -5.01 -10.27
N MET A 11 15.56 -4.19 -10.88
CA MET A 11 15.29 -2.85 -10.34
C MET A 11 14.58 -2.94 -8.99
N ARG A 12 13.60 -3.83 -8.83
CA ARG A 12 12.92 -4.07 -7.54
C ARG A 12 13.91 -4.42 -6.43
N GLN A 13 14.87 -5.30 -6.71
CA GLN A 13 15.94 -5.67 -5.77
C GLN A 13 16.87 -4.48 -5.47
N THR A 14 17.18 -3.66 -6.47
CA THR A 14 17.99 -2.43 -6.29
C THR A 14 17.29 -1.43 -5.35
N LEU A 15 15.98 -1.25 -5.51
CA LEU A 15 15.16 -0.40 -4.64
C LEU A 15 15.08 -0.96 -3.23
N ALA A 16 14.87 -2.27 -3.09
CA ALA A 16 14.84 -2.95 -1.80
C ALA A 16 16.17 -2.81 -1.04
N ALA A 17 17.32 -2.91 -1.72
CA ALA A 17 18.63 -2.69 -1.12
C ALA A 17 18.84 -1.25 -0.61
N ARG A 18 18.06 -0.28 -1.11
CA ARG A 18 18.03 1.11 -0.67
C ARG A 18 16.93 1.39 0.37
N GLY A 19 16.21 0.36 0.82
CA GLY A 19 15.09 0.51 1.75
C GLY A 19 13.82 1.08 1.10
N VAL A 20 13.76 1.18 -0.23
CA VAL A 20 12.60 1.71 -0.96
C VAL A 20 11.70 0.54 -1.37
N PRO A 21 10.47 0.45 -0.82
CA PRO A 21 9.55 -0.61 -1.18
C PRO A 21 9.04 -0.41 -2.61
N ALA A 22 9.05 -1.50 -3.38
CA ALA A 22 8.54 -1.51 -4.74
C ALA A 22 7.79 -2.82 -5.02
N VAL A 23 6.67 -2.72 -5.73
CA VAL A 23 5.86 -3.87 -6.14
C VAL A 23 5.76 -3.92 -7.65
N LEU A 24 5.99 -5.12 -8.21
CA LEU A 24 5.80 -5.40 -9.63
C LEU A 24 4.33 -5.63 -9.91
N VAL A 25 3.80 -4.88 -10.87
CA VAL A 25 2.48 -5.06 -11.45
C VAL A 25 2.65 -5.64 -12.84
N GLU A 26 2.05 -6.82 -13.03
CA GLU A 26 2.00 -7.52 -14.30
C GLU A 26 1.17 -6.72 -15.33
N GLY A 27 1.58 -6.76 -16.59
CA GLY A 27 0.95 -6.01 -17.67
C GLY A 27 1.90 -5.79 -18.83
N THR A 28 1.40 -5.21 -19.92
CA THR A 28 2.21 -4.82 -21.08
C THR A 28 2.15 -3.30 -21.25
N PRO A 29 3.20 -2.54 -20.90
CA PRO A 29 4.47 -2.97 -20.30
C PRO A 29 4.35 -3.26 -18.78
N LEU A 30 5.36 -3.96 -18.23
CA LEU A 30 5.47 -4.21 -16.79
C LEU A 30 5.74 -2.90 -16.03
N ARG A 31 5.18 -2.78 -14.83
CA ARG A 31 5.30 -1.56 -14.02
C ARG A 31 5.82 -1.88 -12.62
N LEU A 32 6.76 -1.10 -12.14
CA LEU A 32 7.09 -1.06 -10.71
C LEU A 32 6.37 0.13 -10.09
N LEU A 33 5.57 -0.15 -9.07
CA LEU A 33 4.98 0.88 -8.23
C LEU A 33 5.91 1.15 -7.06
N VAL A 34 6.11 2.43 -6.77
CA VAL A 34 6.99 2.90 -5.69
C VAL A 34 6.25 4.00 -4.96
N GLY A 35 5.88 3.72 -3.71
CA GLY A 35 5.13 4.62 -2.86
C GLY A 35 3.63 4.73 -3.17
N VAL A 36 2.89 5.16 -2.16
CA VAL A 36 1.47 5.48 -2.16
C VAL A 36 1.31 6.90 -1.59
N ALA A 37 0.38 7.67 -2.15
CA ALA A 37 0.06 9.00 -1.63
C ALA A 37 -1.44 9.27 -1.83
N PRO A 38 -2.07 10.10 -0.97
CA PRO A 38 -3.51 10.30 -0.95
C PRO A 38 -3.99 11.20 -2.10
N ASP A 39 -3.08 12.01 -2.64
CA ASP A 39 -3.33 12.93 -3.73
C ASP A 39 -2.07 13.15 -4.56
N ARG A 40 -2.23 13.87 -5.67
CA ARG A 40 -1.16 14.09 -6.64
C ARG A 40 -0.02 14.97 -6.11
N ASP A 41 -0.32 15.94 -5.25
CA ASP A 41 0.69 16.85 -4.73
C ASP A 41 1.54 16.14 -3.67
N SER A 42 0.91 15.36 -2.81
CA SER A 42 1.59 14.43 -1.91
C SER A 42 2.43 13.40 -2.68
N ALA A 43 1.92 12.87 -3.80
CA ALA A 43 2.68 11.95 -4.66
C ALA A 43 3.91 12.64 -5.29
N ARG A 44 3.80 13.92 -5.67
CA ARG A 44 4.94 14.71 -6.18
C ARG A 44 5.97 14.96 -5.09
N ASN A 45 5.55 15.23 -3.87
CA ASN A 45 6.45 15.39 -2.73
C ASN A 45 7.21 14.08 -2.44
N LEU A 46 6.49 12.94 -2.42
CA LEU A 46 7.10 11.62 -2.29
C LEU A 46 8.09 11.33 -3.44
N ALA A 47 7.73 11.68 -4.68
CA ALA A 47 8.63 11.55 -5.83
C ALA A 47 9.90 12.40 -5.67
N THR A 48 9.81 13.59 -5.09
CA THR A 48 10.96 14.44 -4.78
C THR A 48 11.86 13.81 -3.71
N ALA A 49 11.27 13.26 -2.63
CA ALA A 49 12.01 12.54 -1.60
C ALA A 49 12.74 11.29 -2.18
N LEU A 50 12.10 10.57 -3.10
CA LEU A 50 12.70 9.45 -3.82
C LEU A 50 13.84 9.88 -4.75
N ARG A 51 13.71 11.02 -5.45
CA ARG A 51 14.79 11.57 -6.29
C ARG A 51 16.02 11.93 -5.46
N ALA A 52 15.85 12.45 -4.25
CA ALA A 52 16.97 12.70 -3.33
C ALA A 52 17.74 11.41 -2.98
N GLN A 53 17.12 10.24 -3.12
CA GLN A 53 17.72 8.91 -2.95
C GLN A 53 18.16 8.27 -4.29
N ASN A 54 18.30 9.08 -5.34
CA ASN A 54 18.62 8.63 -6.70
C ASN A 54 17.64 7.59 -7.25
N VAL A 55 16.35 7.74 -6.92
CA VAL A 55 15.25 6.93 -7.48
C VAL A 55 14.38 7.81 -8.37
N GLU A 56 14.50 7.61 -9.68
CA GLU A 56 13.64 8.30 -10.64
C GLU A 56 12.24 7.69 -10.69
N THR A 57 11.23 8.51 -10.45
CA THR A 57 9.83 8.11 -10.51
C THR A 57 9.00 9.05 -11.39
N TYR A 58 7.90 8.50 -11.89
CA TYR A 58 6.90 9.22 -12.66
C TYR A 58 5.55 9.13 -11.95
N VAL A 59 4.93 10.28 -11.71
CA VAL A 59 3.56 10.38 -11.19
C VAL A 59 2.61 10.50 -12.38
N PRO A 60 1.75 9.49 -12.64
CA PRO A 60 0.76 9.55 -13.72
C PRO A 60 -0.16 10.76 -13.59
N ARG A 61 -0.52 11.36 -14.73
CA ARG A 61 -1.37 12.58 -14.76
C ARG A 61 -2.72 12.37 -14.07
N ASP A 62 -3.33 11.22 -14.31
CA ASP A 62 -4.68 10.87 -13.83
C ASP A 62 -4.63 9.99 -12.56
N GLY A 63 -3.46 9.90 -11.92
CA GLY A 63 -3.16 8.86 -10.93
C GLY A 63 -3.08 7.47 -11.57
N LEU A 64 -2.68 6.47 -10.80
CA LEU A 64 -2.99 5.10 -11.22
C LEU A 64 -4.45 4.85 -10.83
N VAL A 65 -5.36 4.98 -11.79
CA VAL A 65 -6.73 4.52 -11.61
C VAL A 65 -6.64 3.01 -11.44
N TRP A 66 -6.81 2.52 -10.21
CA TRP A 66 -6.96 1.09 -9.99
C TRP A 66 -8.10 0.60 -10.89
N PRO A 67 -7.93 -0.53 -11.60
CA PRO A 67 -9.00 -1.11 -12.39
C PRO A 67 -10.26 -1.09 -11.53
N GLY A 68 -11.27 -0.36 -12.00
CA GLY A 68 -12.43 0.00 -11.21
C GLY A 68 -12.95 -1.21 -10.46
N VAL A 69 -13.21 -1.02 -9.17
CA VAL A 69 -13.78 -1.98 -8.25
C VAL A 69 -14.97 -2.66 -8.93
N LYS A 70 -14.79 -3.87 -9.47
CA LYS A 70 -15.95 -4.72 -9.74
C LYS A 70 -16.44 -5.16 -8.38
N ALA A 71 -17.72 -4.91 -8.10
CA ALA A 71 -18.40 -5.52 -6.96
C ALA A 71 -18.16 -7.03 -7.05
N GLU A 72 -17.37 -7.57 -6.14
CA GLU A 72 -17.21 -9.03 -6.04
C GLU A 72 -18.49 -9.58 -5.39
N GLY A 73 -18.99 -10.68 -5.95
CA GLY A 73 -20.41 -11.09 -5.93
C GLY A 73 -21.05 -11.46 -4.58
N ASP A 74 -20.44 -11.11 -3.44
CA ASP A 74 -21.08 -11.25 -2.13
C ASP A 74 -20.87 -9.99 -1.26
N ALA A 75 -21.91 -9.64 -0.49
CA ALA A 75 -21.94 -8.44 0.34
C ALA A 75 -20.86 -8.42 1.44
N GLY A 76 -20.48 -9.59 1.97
CA GLY A 76 -19.41 -9.74 2.95
C GLY A 76 -18.06 -9.31 2.38
N TRP A 77 -17.74 -9.75 1.16
CA TRP A 77 -16.52 -9.32 0.48
C TRP A 77 -16.55 -7.85 0.07
N THR A 78 -17.68 -7.35 -0.42
CA THR A 78 -17.84 -5.92 -0.70
C THR A 78 -17.54 -5.09 0.55
N ARG A 79 -18.14 -5.44 1.69
CA ARG A 79 -17.89 -4.76 2.98
C ARG A 79 -16.43 -4.86 3.43
N PHE A 80 -15.80 -6.02 3.26
CA PHE A 80 -14.38 -6.22 3.58
C PHE A 80 -13.49 -5.29 2.75
N LEU A 81 -13.72 -5.22 1.44
CA LEU A 81 -12.98 -4.34 0.54
C LEU A 81 -13.20 -2.86 0.88
N GLU A 82 -14.45 -2.42 1.08
CA GLU A 82 -14.75 -1.04 1.47
C GLU A 82 -14.08 -0.64 2.79
N THR A 83 -14.05 -1.55 3.75
CA THR A 83 -13.38 -1.31 5.04
C THR A 83 -11.86 -1.24 4.87
N GLY A 84 -11.29 -2.10 4.04
CA GLY A 84 -9.86 -2.07 3.69
C GLY A 84 -9.47 -0.80 2.94
N ASP A 85 -10.30 -0.35 2.00
CA ASP A 85 -10.06 0.86 1.20
C ASP A 85 -10.10 2.11 2.11
N ARG A 86 -11.04 2.18 3.06
CA ARG A 86 -11.07 3.27 4.06
C ARG A 86 -9.83 3.28 4.96
N LEU A 87 -9.36 2.09 5.39
CA LEU A 87 -8.14 1.99 6.19
C LEU A 87 -6.90 2.38 5.38
N PHE A 88 -6.82 1.92 4.14
CA PHE A 88 -5.77 2.29 3.18
C PHE A 88 -5.70 3.81 3.01
N ASP A 89 -6.84 4.46 2.72
CA ASP A 89 -6.92 5.91 2.55
C ASP A 89 -6.50 6.66 3.82
N ARG A 90 -6.79 6.10 4.99
CA ARG A 90 -6.40 6.73 6.25
C ARG A 90 -4.89 6.63 6.49
N LEU A 91 -4.30 5.48 6.22
CA LEU A 91 -2.87 5.22 6.38
C LEU A 91 -2.03 5.95 5.31
N ALA A 92 -2.52 6.05 4.08
CA ALA A 92 -1.85 6.78 3.00
C ALA A 92 -1.68 8.27 3.29
N ARG A 93 -2.39 8.82 4.27
CA ARG A 93 -2.26 10.23 4.71
C ARG A 93 -1.11 10.47 5.67
N VAL A 94 -0.30 9.46 5.99
CA VAL A 94 1.00 9.69 6.62
C VAL A 94 1.82 10.59 5.67
N PRO A 95 2.22 11.80 6.10
CA PRO A 95 2.75 12.77 5.16
C PRO A 95 4.15 12.37 4.69
N PRO A 96 4.54 12.70 3.45
CA PRO A 96 5.86 12.39 2.93
C PRO A 96 7.02 12.99 3.75
N SER A 97 6.78 14.10 4.47
CA SER A 97 7.73 14.69 5.42
C SER A 97 8.14 13.73 6.54
N ALA A 98 7.35 12.69 6.81
CA ALA A 98 7.69 11.67 7.81
C ALA A 98 8.93 10.86 7.40
N LEU A 99 9.24 10.82 6.10
CA LEU A 99 10.47 10.23 5.57
C LEU A 99 11.72 11.07 5.89
N GLU A 100 11.56 12.34 6.24
CA GLU A 100 12.64 13.24 6.63
C GLU A 100 12.92 13.17 8.15
N GLY A 101 12.15 12.37 8.90
CA GLY A 101 12.36 12.13 10.32
C GLY A 101 11.75 13.18 11.27
N GLY A 102 10.86 14.04 10.76
CA GLY A 102 10.13 15.01 11.58
C GLY A 102 9.05 14.35 12.46
N GLN A 103 8.50 15.11 13.42
CA GLN A 103 7.25 14.76 14.09
C GLN A 103 6.09 15.32 13.27
N ASP A 104 5.51 14.46 12.44
CA ASP A 104 4.39 14.85 11.61
C ASP A 104 3.03 14.64 12.28
N VAL A 105 2.03 15.40 11.82
CA VAL A 105 0.64 15.19 12.21
C VAL A 105 0.15 13.90 11.57
N LEU A 106 0.08 12.85 12.38
CA LEU A 106 -0.44 11.56 11.97
C LEU A 106 -1.98 11.54 11.96
N PRO A 107 -2.57 10.63 11.17
CA PRO A 107 -3.99 10.36 11.26
C PRO A 107 -4.40 9.97 12.70
N PRO A 108 -5.56 10.44 13.22
CA PRO A 108 -6.13 10.03 14.49
C PRO A 108 -6.01 8.53 14.78
N LYS A 109 -5.22 8.19 15.80
CA LYS A 109 -4.96 6.81 16.22
C LYS A 109 -6.25 6.01 16.40
N GLN A 110 -7.23 6.58 17.11
CA GLN A 110 -8.50 5.92 17.40
C GLN A 110 -9.26 5.49 16.15
N GLU A 111 -9.20 6.30 15.09
CA GLU A 111 -9.85 5.99 13.82
C GLU A 111 -9.14 4.85 13.08
N ILE A 112 -7.80 4.89 13.03
CA ILE A 112 -6.99 3.79 12.46
C ILE A 112 -7.30 2.47 13.19
N GLU A 113 -7.37 2.51 14.53
CA GLU A 113 -7.64 1.32 15.34
C GLU A 113 -9.08 0.79 15.16
N ALA A 114 -10.05 1.68 15.02
CA ALA A 114 -11.43 1.30 14.73
C ALA A 114 -11.55 0.64 13.34
N LEU A 115 -10.96 1.25 12.31
CA LEU A 115 -10.93 0.71 10.95
C LEU A 115 -10.16 -0.61 10.86
N HIS A 116 -9.02 -0.73 11.54
CA HIS A 116 -8.25 -1.97 11.60
C HIS A 116 -9.05 -3.11 12.22
N ARG A 117 -9.75 -2.85 13.32
CA ARG A 117 -10.63 -3.84 13.96
C ARG A 117 -11.78 -4.25 13.02
N SER A 118 -12.44 -3.28 12.40
CA SER A 118 -13.53 -3.53 11.44
C SER A 118 -13.06 -4.35 10.25
N LEU A 119 -11.84 -4.11 9.76
CA LEU A 119 -11.24 -4.90 8.68
C LEU A 119 -11.08 -6.37 9.08
N LEU A 120 -10.52 -6.62 10.26
CA LEU A 120 -10.30 -7.98 10.75
C LEU A 120 -11.63 -8.71 10.98
N GLU A 121 -12.62 -8.03 11.56
CA GLU A 121 -13.97 -8.56 11.76
C GLU A 121 -14.65 -8.93 10.42
N ALA A 122 -14.54 -8.08 9.41
CA ALA A 122 -15.10 -8.34 8.09
C ALA A 122 -14.33 -9.42 7.31
N GLY A 123 -13.00 -9.49 7.50
CA GLY A 123 -12.11 -10.37 6.74
C GLY A 123 -11.97 -11.78 7.30
N GLN A 124 -12.14 -11.98 8.62
CA GLN A 124 -11.97 -13.29 9.27
C GLN A 124 -12.86 -14.38 8.66
N PRO A 125 -14.17 -14.19 8.45
CA PRO A 125 -15.02 -15.20 7.82
C PRO A 125 -14.59 -15.54 6.39
N LEU A 126 -14.07 -14.55 5.65
CA LEU A 126 -13.61 -14.69 4.28
C LEU A 126 -12.25 -15.39 4.16
N ALA A 127 -11.53 -15.49 5.27
CA ALA A 127 -10.21 -16.08 5.35
C ALA A 127 -10.22 -17.56 5.78
N VAL A 128 -11.40 -18.20 5.88
CA VAL A 128 -11.52 -19.61 6.28
C VAL A 128 -11.39 -20.53 5.07
N GLY A 129 -10.34 -21.35 5.04
CA GLY A 129 -10.04 -22.29 3.95
C GLY A 129 -8.77 -21.94 3.18
N ASP A 130 -8.45 -22.68 2.12
CA ASP A 130 -7.17 -22.59 1.39
C ASP A 130 -7.30 -22.25 -0.09
N GLY A 131 -8.48 -21.83 -0.51
CA GLY A 131 -8.71 -21.36 -1.87
C GLY A 131 -8.02 -20.02 -2.15
N PRO A 132 -7.97 -19.61 -3.43
CA PRO A 132 -7.34 -18.35 -3.83
C PRO A 132 -7.95 -17.11 -3.17
N ARG A 133 -9.28 -17.11 -2.97
CA ARG A 133 -10.02 -15.99 -2.38
C ARG A 133 -9.70 -15.84 -0.89
N GLU A 134 -9.64 -16.94 -0.17
CA GLU A 134 -9.34 -16.99 1.25
C GLU A 134 -7.89 -16.56 1.53
N LYS A 135 -6.96 -17.07 0.71
CA LYS A 135 -5.55 -16.65 0.75
C LYS A 135 -5.40 -15.16 0.47
N ARG A 136 -6.16 -14.63 -0.49
CA ARG A 136 -6.17 -13.20 -0.83
C ARG A 136 -6.70 -12.35 0.34
N ALA A 137 -7.80 -12.75 0.98
CA ALA A 137 -8.31 -12.05 2.17
C ALA A 137 -7.26 -12.00 3.29
N ARG A 138 -6.59 -13.14 3.58
CA ARG A 138 -5.48 -13.19 4.55
C ARG A 138 -4.34 -12.26 4.17
N ALA A 139 -3.92 -12.28 2.92
CA ALA A 139 -2.84 -11.43 2.44
C ALA A 139 -3.18 -9.94 2.56
N MET A 140 -4.42 -9.54 2.23
CA MET A 140 -4.89 -8.15 2.35
C MET A 140 -4.93 -7.70 3.81
N MET A 141 -5.45 -8.53 4.72
CA MET A 141 -5.44 -8.24 6.15
C MET A 141 -4.02 -8.11 6.71
N ASN A 142 -3.10 -8.99 6.30
CA ASN A 142 -1.72 -8.95 6.74
C ASN A 142 -1.01 -7.67 6.26
N ALA A 143 -1.20 -7.29 4.99
CA ALA A 143 -0.61 -6.09 4.41
C ALA A 143 -1.03 -4.81 5.15
N LEU A 144 -2.33 -4.66 5.44
CA LEU A 144 -2.82 -3.51 6.20
C LEU A 144 -2.45 -3.59 7.69
N THR A 145 -2.40 -4.78 8.28
CA THR A 145 -1.93 -4.95 9.67
C THR A 145 -0.47 -4.55 9.83
N GLN A 146 0.38 -4.89 8.86
CA GLN A 146 1.76 -4.43 8.80
C GLN A 146 1.81 -2.90 8.76
N ALA A 147 1.03 -2.27 7.90
CA ALA A 147 1.02 -0.80 7.79
C ALA A 147 0.53 -0.12 9.08
N VAL A 148 -0.53 -0.62 9.72
CA VAL A 148 -1.01 -0.13 11.02
C VAL A 148 0.07 -0.25 12.09
N THR A 149 0.75 -1.39 12.15
CA THR A 149 1.82 -1.65 13.12
C THR A 149 2.98 -0.68 12.92
N ALA A 150 3.37 -0.44 11.69
CA ALA A 150 4.45 0.48 11.35
C ALA A 150 4.10 1.94 11.69
N VAL A 151 2.86 2.39 11.40
CA VAL A 151 2.40 3.73 11.79
C VAL A 151 2.38 3.89 13.32
N ARG A 152 1.99 2.85 14.07
CA ARG A 152 2.05 2.85 15.53
C ARG A 152 3.49 2.96 16.05
N GLN A 153 4.42 2.25 15.43
CA GLN A 153 5.84 2.31 15.79
C GLN A 153 6.43 3.70 15.49
N TYR A 154 6.11 4.28 14.34
CA TYR A 154 6.50 5.65 14.01
C TYR A 154 5.94 6.67 15.00
N ALA A 155 4.67 6.55 15.38
CA ALA A 155 4.05 7.44 16.37
C ALA A 155 4.74 7.39 17.75
N ALA A 156 5.25 6.22 18.14
CA ALA A 156 5.98 6.05 19.40
C ALA A 156 7.47 6.42 19.30
N ASN A 157 8.08 6.18 18.14
CA ASN A 157 9.49 6.42 17.87
C ASN A 157 9.66 6.85 16.39
N PRO A 158 9.62 8.17 16.10
CA PRO A 158 9.69 8.68 14.73
C PRO A 158 10.99 8.25 14.05
N HIS A 159 10.86 7.38 13.05
CA HIS A 159 11.98 6.91 12.25
C HIS A 159 11.51 6.63 10.81
N PRO A 160 12.21 7.12 9.78
CA PRO A 160 11.82 6.95 8.37
C PRO A 160 11.60 5.49 7.96
N GLY A 161 12.36 4.56 8.56
CA GLY A 161 12.20 3.12 8.32
C GLY A 161 10.79 2.60 8.60
N TYR A 162 10.09 3.12 9.61
CA TYR A 162 8.70 2.71 9.88
C TYR A 162 7.74 3.23 8.81
N VAL A 163 7.98 4.43 8.27
CA VAL A 163 7.18 4.97 7.16
C VAL A 163 7.34 4.09 5.93
N TRP A 164 8.57 3.64 5.62
CA TRP A 164 8.79 2.70 4.52
C TRP A 164 8.12 1.34 4.72
N VAL A 165 8.09 0.81 5.93
CA VAL A 165 7.35 -0.43 6.22
C VAL A 165 5.84 -0.23 6.05
N ALA A 166 5.31 0.95 6.38
CA ALA A 166 3.92 1.30 6.13
C ALA A 166 3.61 1.38 4.63
N GLU A 167 4.44 2.10 3.88
CA GLU A 167 4.37 2.20 2.40
C GLU A 167 4.37 0.81 1.74
N GLN A 168 5.22 -0.09 2.21
CA GLN A 168 5.26 -1.46 1.71
C GLN A 168 3.92 -2.19 1.91
N GLY A 169 3.32 -2.07 3.09
CA GLY A 169 2.01 -2.67 3.38
C GLY A 169 0.90 -2.09 2.50
N LEU A 170 0.92 -0.77 2.26
CA LEU A 170 -0.03 -0.09 1.38
C LEU A 170 0.11 -0.55 -0.07
N LEU A 171 1.34 -0.61 -0.61
CA LEU A 171 1.59 -1.10 -1.97
C LEU A 171 1.12 -2.55 -2.14
N GLN A 172 1.42 -3.42 -1.16
CA GLN A 172 0.98 -4.81 -1.20
C GLN A 172 -0.54 -4.93 -1.20
N TYR A 173 -1.22 -4.19 -0.31
CA TYR A 173 -2.68 -4.13 -0.30
C TYR A 173 -3.24 -3.66 -1.64
N ALA A 174 -2.71 -2.58 -2.21
CA ALA A 174 -3.17 -2.02 -3.48
C ALA A 174 -3.07 -3.03 -4.63
N VAL A 175 -1.97 -3.79 -4.71
CA VAL A 175 -1.81 -4.83 -5.74
C VAL A 175 -2.75 -6.00 -5.52
N LEU A 176 -2.89 -6.49 -4.28
CA LEU A 176 -3.85 -7.54 -3.94
C LEU A 176 -5.28 -7.10 -4.23
N ARG A 177 -5.61 -5.84 -3.98
CA ARG A 177 -6.91 -5.22 -4.23
C ARG A 177 -7.22 -5.10 -5.71
N ALA A 178 -6.21 -4.78 -6.54
CA ALA A 178 -6.33 -4.62 -7.99
C ALA A 178 -6.33 -5.96 -8.75
N ALA A 179 -5.76 -7.01 -8.18
CA ALA A 179 -5.80 -8.35 -8.75
C ALA A 179 -7.26 -8.87 -8.77
N SER A 180 -7.98 -8.61 -9.86
CA SER A 180 -9.30 -9.20 -10.09
C SER A 180 -9.14 -10.70 -10.34
N SER A 181 -9.89 -11.52 -9.60
CA SER A 181 -10.13 -12.93 -9.92
C SER A 181 -10.49 -13.11 -11.40
N PRO A 182 -10.13 -14.26 -12.02
CA PRO A 182 -10.29 -14.54 -13.45
C PRO A 182 -11.67 -14.20 -14.02
#